data_AF-A0A565CW17-F1
#
_entry.id   AF-A0A565CW17-F1
#
_cell.length_a   1.000
_cell.length_b   1.000
_cell.length_c   1.000
_cell.angle_alpha   90.00
_cell.angle_beta   90.00
_cell.angle_gamma   90.00
#
_symmetry.space_group_name_H-M   'P 1'
#
loop_
_entity.id
_entity.type
_entity.pdbx_description
1 polymer ?
#
loop_
_entity_poly.entity_id
_entity_poly.type
_entity_poly.pdbx_seq_one_letter_code
_entity_poly.pdbx_strand_id
1 'polypeptide(L)' 'MSIVLRLGGKYKNVLHKTTVDKERIKMSWPVLVIPANDMVVGPFPELTGQDDPPKFKAIAYKDYIYRKLRKLSLVDPDS' A
#
# COMPACT_ATOMS: atom_id res chain seq x y z
N MET A 1 3.58 0.10 -0.82
CA MET A 1 2.87 0.38 0.46
C MET A 1 2.72 -0.86 1.35
N SER A 2 2.32 -2.03 0.85
CA SER A 2 2.29 -3.29 1.61
C SER A 2 3.66 -3.66 2.21
N ILE A 3 4.74 -3.43 1.45
CA ILE A 3 6.12 -3.63 1.91
C ILE A 3 6.53 -2.70 3.07
N VAL A 4 5.95 -1.49 3.13
CA VAL A 4 6.22 -0.51 4.18
C VAL A 4 5.62 -0.96 5.51
N LEU A 5 4.40 -1.49 5.47
CA LEU A 5 3.75 -2.09 6.64
C LEU A 5 4.54 -3.28 7.17
N ARG A 6 5.09 -4.09 6.26
CA ARG A 6 5.86 -5.29 6.60
C ARG A 6 7.23 -4.99 7.21
N LEU A 7 7.87 -3.91 6.78
CA LEU A 7 9.20 -3.51 7.25
C LEU A 7 9.16 -2.49 8.40
N GLY A 8 8.07 -2.46 9.17
CA GLY A 8 7.95 -1.60 10.36
C GLY A 8 8.00 -0.09 10.06
N GLY A 9 7.71 0.32 8.82
CA GLY A 9 7.84 1.72 8.40
C GLY A 9 9.25 2.17 8.06
N LYS A 10 10.26 1.28 8.02
CA LYS A 10 11.65 1.62 7.62
C LYS A 10 11.75 2.13 6.17
N TYR A 11 10.86 1.67 5.31
CA TYR A 11 10.78 2.10 3.91
C TYR A 11 9.68 3.12 3.72
N LYS A 12 9.98 4.23 3.02
CA LYS A 12 9.00 5.29 2.78
C LYS A 12 8.16 4.96 1.55
N ASN A 13 6.84 4.97 1.71
CA ASN A 13 5.94 4.99 0.55
C ASN A 13 5.82 6.44 0.08
N VAL A 14 6.36 6.76 -1.09
CA VAL A 14 6.32 8.12 -1.64
C VAL A 14 5.09 8.28 -2.52
N LEU A 15 4.41 9.42 -2.37
CA LEU A 15 3.32 9.80 -3.26
C LEU A 15 3.93 10.37 -4.54
N HIS A 16 3.72 9.68 -5.65
CA HIS A 16 4.16 10.12 -6.97
C HIS A 16 2.95 10.63 -7.76
N LYS A 17 3.07 11.82 -8.35
CA LYS A 17 2.09 12.37 -9.30
C LYS A 17 2.79 12.65 -10.62
N THR A 18 2.08 12.39 -11.71
CA THR A 18 2.53 12.74 -13.05
C THR A 18 1.62 13.85 -13.58
N THR A 19 2.19 14.86 -14.22
CA THR A 19 1.44 15.88 -14.96
C THR A 19 1.20 15.43 -16.40
N VAL A 20 0.01 15.72 -16.91
CA VAL A 20 -0.33 15.51 -18.32
C VAL A 20 0.26 16.64 -19.16
N ASP A 21 0.85 16.26 -20.30
CA ASP A 21 1.38 17.17 -21.31
C ASP A 21 0.43 17.18 -22.50
N LYS A 22 0.22 18.36 -23.13
CA LYS A 22 -0.65 18.52 -24.29
C LYS A 22 0.06 18.21 -25.61
N GLU A 23 1.39 18.25 -25.64
CA GLU A 23 2.19 18.14 -26.86
C GLU A 23 2.76 16.73 -27.06
N ARG A 24 2.97 15.98 -25.97
CA ARG A 24 3.59 14.65 -26.02
C ARG A 24 2.71 13.60 -25.36
N ILE A 25 2.35 12.59 -26.14
CA ILE A 25 1.69 11.39 -25.64
C ILE A 25 2.71 10.58 -24.82
N LYS A 26 2.43 10.38 -23.54
CA LYS A 26 3.24 9.54 -22.65
C LYS A 26 2.50 8.27 -22.30
N MET A 27 3.09 7.13 -22.66
CA MET A 27 2.63 5.80 -22.29
C MET A 27 3.62 5.21 -21.27
N SER A 28 3.10 4.61 -20.21
CA SER A 28 3.90 3.90 -19.21
C SER A 28 3.21 2.60 -18.83
N TRP A 29 3.98 1.52 -18.67
CA TRP A 29 3.46 0.22 -18.27
C TRP A 29 3.93 -0.15 -16.86
N PRO A 30 3.14 0.14 -15.81
CA PRO A 30 3.53 -0.22 -14.45
C PRO A 30 3.35 -1.71 -14.20
N VAL A 31 4.40 -2.39 -13.76
CA VAL A 31 4.31 -3.75 -13.20
C VAL A 31 4.16 -3.62 -11.69
N LEU A 32 3.01 -4.03 -11.16
CA LEU A 32 2.70 -3.98 -9.73
C LEU A 32 2.86 -5.36 -9.11
N VAL A 33 3.80 -5.52 -8.19
CA VAL A 33 3.95 -6.75 -7.40
C VAL A 33 3.05 -6.66 -6.17
N ILE A 34 2.07 -7.56 -6.11
CA ILE A 34 0.99 -7.56 -5.12
C ILE A 34 1.05 -8.87 -4.32
N PRO A 35 1.01 -8.83 -2.97
CA PRO A 35 0.93 -10.04 -2.15
C PRO A 35 -0.44 -10.72 -2.27
N ALA A 36 -0.54 -12.00 -1.88
CA ALA A 36 -1.79 -12.73 -1.89
C ALA A 36 -2.87 -12.06 -1.01
N ASN A 37 -4.14 -12.13 -1.42
CA ASN A 37 -5.25 -11.42 -0.77
C ASN A 37 -5.47 -11.80 0.70
N ASP A 38 -5.28 -13.08 1.05
CA ASP A 38 -5.41 -13.57 2.42
C ASP A 38 -4.14 -13.43 3.25
N MET A 39 -3.06 -12.91 2.65
CA MET A 39 -1.81 -12.70 3.37
C MET A 39 -1.99 -11.61 4.43
N VAL A 40 -1.67 -11.93 5.67
CA VAL A 40 -1.59 -10.93 6.74
C VAL A 40 -0.34 -10.09 6.54
N VAL A 41 -0.54 -8.77 6.46
CA VAL A 41 0.53 -7.79 6.31
C VAL A 41 0.65 -7.03 7.62
N GLY A 42 1.77 -7.21 8.29
CA GLY A 42 2.12 -6.56 9.54
C GLY A 42 3.64 -6.51 9.69
N PRO A 43 4.14 -5.71 10.64
CA PRO A 43 5.58 -5.61 10.86
C PRO A 43 6.16 -6.98 11.23
N PHE A 44 7.30 -7.34 10.62
CA PHE A 44 8.00 -8.56 11.02
C PHE A 44 8.42 -8.46 12.49
N PRO A 45 8.21 -9.51 13.29
CA PRO A 45 8.62 -9.52 14.69
C PRO A 45 10.12 -9.27 14.86
N GLU A 46 10.94 -9.70 13.91
CA GLU A 46 12.40 -9.44 13.84
C GLU A 46 12.76 -7.95 13.68
N LEU A 47 11.82 -7.13 13.22
CA LEU A 47 12.01 -5.69 12.97
C LEU A 47 11.35 -4.81 14.04
N THR A 48 10.68 -5.42 15.03
CA THR A 48 10.02 -4.74 16.15
C THR A 48 10.68 -5.14 17.45
N GLY A 49 11.31 -4.19 18.14
CA GLY A 49 12.01 -4.39 19.40
C GLY A 49 11.46 -3.47 20.50
N GLN A 50 12.03 -3.56 21.70
CA GLN A 50 11.63 -2.74 22.85
C GLN A 50 11.81 -1.23 22.59
N ASP A 51 12.79 -0.85 21.75
CA ASP A 51 13.05 0.52 21.33
C ASP A 51 12.24 1.00 20.09
N ASP A 52 11.76 0.08 19.23
CA ASP A 52 10.92 0.43 18.07
C ASP A 52 9.61 -0.40 18.10
N PRO A 53 8.59 0.08 18.84
CA PRO A 53 7.31 -0.59 18.92
C PRO A 53 6.62 -0.62 17.54
N PRO A 54 5.81 -1.65 17.26
CA PRO A 54 5.13 -1.80 15.99
C PRO A 54 4.26 -0.58 15.66
N LYS A 55 4.68 0.20 14.65
CA LYS A 55 3.96 1.39 14.17
C LYS A 55 2.62 1.05 13.48
N PHE A 56 2.44 -0.21 13.06
CA PHE A 56 1.27 -0.66 12.32
C PHE A 56 0.71 -1.96 12.88
N LYS A 57 -0.62 -2.06 12.95
CA LYS A 57 -1.31 -3.31 13.28
C LYS A 57 -1.27 -4.26 12.09
N ALA A 58 -1.15 -5.56 12.37
CA ALA A 58 -1.30 -6.60 11.37
C ALA A 58 -2.74 -6.60 10.81
N ILE A 59 -2.88 -6.60 9.49
CA ILE A 59 -4.17 -6.59 8.79
C ILE A 59 -4.09 -7.51 7.57
N ALA A 60 -5.17 -8.21 7.24
CA ALA A 60 -5.25 -8.97 6.00
C ALA A 60 -5.12 -8.03 4.79
N TYR A 61 -4.38 -8.46 3.76
CA TYR A 61 -4.11 -7.60 2.61
C TYR A 61 -5.40 -7.17 1.88
N LYS A 62 -6.38 -8.07 1.78
CA LYS A 62 -7.73 -7.75 1.25
C LYS A 62 -8.42 -6.62 1.99
N ASP A 63 -8.39 -6.64 3.33
CA ASP A 63 -9.02 -5.60 4.15
C ASP A 63 -8.30 -4.27 4.02
N TYR A 64 -6.97 -4.32 3.90
CA TYR A 64 -6.16 -3.14 3.62
C TYR A 64 -6.51 -2.51 2.27
N ILE A 65 -6.59 -3.30 1.19
CA ILE A 65 -7.01 -2.83 -0.13
C ILE A 65 -8.41 -2.23 -0.04
N TYR A 66 -9.36 -2.97 0.55
CA TYR A 66 -10.76 -2.54 0.67
C TYR A 66 -10.87 -1.18 1.37
N ARG A 67 -10.21 -1.02 2.52
CA ARG A 67 -10.17 0.25 3.27
C ARG A 67 -9.51 1.37 2.46
N LYS A 68 -8.48 1.07 1.68
CA LYS A 68 -7.76 2.06 0.88
C LYS A 68 -8.60 2.52 -0.32
N LEU A 69 -9.20 1.58 -1.04
CA LEU A 69 -10.06 1.86 -2.20
C LEU A 69 -11.36 2.56 -1.79
N ARG A 70 -11.97 2.16 -0.67
CA ARG A 70 -13.16 2.85 -0.13
C ARG A 70 -12.87 4.31 0.22
N LYS A 71 -11.70 4.60 0.79
CA LYS A 71 -11.26 5.98 1.06
C LYS A 71 -10.96 6.79 -0.19
N LEU A 72 -10.77 6.14 -1.35
CA LEU A 72 -10.55 6.76 -2.65
C LEU A 72 -11.84 6.98 -3.45
N SER A 73 -13.01 6.58 -2.90
CA SER A 73 -14.33 6.70 -3.53
C SER A 73 -14.33 6.32 -5.03
N LEU A 74 -13.91 5.07 -5.32
CA LEU A 74 -14.03 4.44 -6.65
C LEU A 74 -15.00 3.24 -6.64
N VAL A 75 -15.76 3.05 -5.56
CA VAL A 75 -16.76 1.99 -5.42
C VAL A 75 -17.99 2.61 -4.79
N ASP A 76 -19.03 2.79 -5.61
CA ASP A 76 -20.38 3.05 -5.12
C ASP A 76 -20.91 1.73 -4.52
N PRO A 77 -21.43 1.74 -3.28
CA PRO A 77 -21.78 0.51 -2.57
C PRO A 77 -23.09 -0.17 -3.05
N ASP A 78 -23.55 0.08 -4.28
CA ASP A 78 -24.83 -0.43 -4.80
C ASP A 78 -24.83 -0.73 -6.32
N SER A 79 -23.69 -1.17 -6.88
CA SER A 79 -23.65 -1.75 -8.24
C SER A 79 -22.92 -3.08 -8.29
#